data_AF-B4D310-F1
#
_entry.id   AF-B4D310-F1
#
_cell.length_a   1.000
_cell.length_b   1.000
_cell.length_c   1.000
_cell.angle_alpha   90.00
_cell.angle_beta   90.00
_cell.angle_gamma   90.00
#
_symmetry.space_group_name_H-M   'P 1'
#
loop_
_entity.id
_entity.type
_entity.pdbx_description
1 polymer ?
#
loop_
_entity_poly.entity_id
_entity_poly.type
_entity_poly.pdbx_seq_one_letter_code
_entity_poly.pdbx_strand_id
1 'polypeptide(L)' 'MIYEELSDEWKEWLALSPIERFHESEKIFANYLAMGGSLDPDPDPTSPFYIPEESGSGPAYGRPGLRVLRRSAV' A
#
# COMPACT_ATOMS: atom_id res chain seq x y z
N MET A 1 -21.05 14.56 3.97
CA MET A 1 -21.46 13.36 4.71
C MET A 1 -21.38 13.72 6.19
N ILE A 2 -22.51 13.75 6.87
CA ILE A 2 -22.61 14.05 8.30
C ILE A 2 -22.66 12.71 9.06
N TYR A 3 -22.20 12.66 10.31
CA TYR A 3 -22.14 11.42 11.11
C TYR A 3 -23.45 10.62 11.09
N GLU A 4 -24.60 11.30 11.10
CA GLU A 4 -25.90 10.64 11.11
C GLU A 4 -26.24 9.88 9.82
N GLU A 5 -25.62 10.26 8.70
CA GLU A 5 -25.80 9.65 7.38
C GLU A 5 -24.91 8.41 7.19
N LEU A 6 -24.01 8.12 8.14
CA LEU A 6 -23.13 6.95 8.10
C LEU A 6 -23.91 5.67 8.42
N SER A 7 -23.49 4.55 7.83
CA SER A 7 -23.99 3.23 8.23
C SER A 7 -23.57 2.90 9.67
N ASP A 8 -24.29 1.96 10.28
CA ASP A 8 -24.02 1.54 11.66
C ASP A 8 -22.60 1.01 11.83
N GLU A 9 -22.07 0.26 10.86
CA GLU A 9 -20.67 -0.21 10.83
C GLU A 9 -19.65 0.94 10.94
N TRP A 10 -19.90 2.05 10.24
CA TRP A 10 -19.04 3.23 10.29
C TRP A 10 -19.17 3.97 11.62
N LYS A 11 -20.37 4.03 12.20
CA LYS A 11 -20.60 4.61 13.53
C LYS A 11 -19.89 3.80 14.62
N GLU A 12 -19.98 2.47 14.57
CA GLU A 12 -19.26 1.56 15.47
C GLU A 12 -17.74 1.71 15.34
N TRP A 13 -17.22 1.77 14.11
CA TRP A 13 -15.80 2.00 13.86
C TRP A 13 -15.28 3.33 14.44
N LEU A 14 -16.10 4.39 14.37
CA LEU A 14 -15.78 5.71 14.92
C LEU A 14 -15.87 5.74 16.46
N ALA A 15 -16.72 4.90 17.06
CA ALA A 15 -16.84 4.79 18.51
C ALA A 15 -15.64 4.11 19.18
N LEU A 16 -14.85 3.30 18.44
CA LEU A 16 -13.64 2.66 18.96
C LEU A 16 -12.60 3.68 19.44
N SER A 17 -11.89 3.31 20.51
CA SER A 17 -10.69 4.03 20.92
C SER A 17 -9.58 3.87 19.86
N PRO A 18 -8.56 4.76 19.85
CA PRO A 18 -7.45 4.65 18.90
C PRO A 18 -6.74 3.28 18.91
N ILE A 19 -6.59 2.66 20.09
CA ILE A 19 -5.91 1.37 20.22
C ILE A 19 -6.78 0.21 19.72
N GLU A 20 -8.08 0.22 20.01
CA GLU A 20 -9.00 -0.81 19.52
C GLU A 20 -9.11 -0.74 17.99
N ARG A 21 -9.20 0.48 17.44
CA ARG A 21 -9.21 0.69 16.00
C ARG A 21 -7.94 0.18 15.33
N PHE A 22 -6.78 0.34 15.98
CA PHE A 22 -5.53 -0.20 15.48
C PHE A 22 -5.58 -1.73 15.40
N HIS A 23 -6.04 -2.42 16.45
CA HIS A 23 -6.17 -3.88 16.43
C HIS A 23 -7.18 -4.39 15.40
N GLU A 24 -8.32 -3.71 15.20
CA GLU A 24 -9.23 -4.07 14.12
C GLU A 24 -8.60 -3.84 12.74
N SER A 25 -7.81 -2.77 12.57
CA SER A 25 -7.09 -2.52 11.33
C SER A 25 -6.04 -3.59 11.03
N GLU A 26 -5.37 -4.16 12.05
CA GLU A 26 -4.44 -5.29 11.88
C GLU A 26 -5.15 -6.52 11.32
N LYS A 27 -6.38 -6.82 11.77
CA LYS A 27 -7.16 -7.95 11.24
C LYS A 27 -7.53 -7.74 9.77
N ILE A 28 -7.97 -6.53 9.42
CA ILE A 28 -8.27 -6.15 8.03
C ILE A 28 -7.01 -6.28 7.17
N PHE A 29 -5.87 -5.83 7.70
CA PHE A 29 -4.59 -5.91 7.00
C PHE A 29 -4.13 -7.35 6.77
N ALA A 30 -4.29 -8.24 7.76
CA ALA A 30 -3.99 -9.66 7.59
C ALA A 30 -4.84 -10.29 6.48
N ASN A 31 -6.13 -9.94 6.39
CA ASN A 31 -7.00 -10.40 5.31
C ASN A 31 -6.58 -9.83 3.95
N TYR A 32 -6.22 -8.55 3.89
CA TYR A 32 -5.70 -7.92 2.67
C TYR A 32 -4.47 -8.66 2.12
N LEU A 33 -3.50 -8.97 2.98
CA LEU A 33 -2.32 -9.74 2.61
C LEU A 33 -2.67 -11.17 2.16
N ALA A 34 -3.61 -11.84 2.86
CA ALA A 34 -4.06 -13.18 2.50
C ALA A 34 -4.73 -13.24 1.12
N MET A 35 -5.37 -12.14 0.69
CA MET A 35 -5.93 -11.99 -0.65
C MET A 35 -4.89 -11.64 -1.73
N GLY A 36 -3.61 -11.56 -1.38
CA GLY A 36 -2.53 -11.19 -2.30
C GLY A 36 -2.34 -9.68 -2.46
N GLY A 37 -2.92 -8.87 -1.57
CA GLY A 37 -2.69 -7.44 -1.53
C GLY A 37 -1.22 -7.11 -1.25
N SER A 38 -0.74 -6.00 -1.82
CA SER A 38 0.60 -5.45 -1.58
C SER A 38 0.52 -3.99 -1.15
N LEU A 39 1.35 -3.59 -0.20
CA LEU A 39 1.52 -2.17 0.16
C LEU A 39 2.37 -1.39 -0.85
N ASP A 40 2.86 -2.05 -1.90
CA ASP A 40 3.52 -1.37 -3.00
C ASP A 40 2.55 -0.39 -3.66
N PRO A 41 2.95 0.87 -3.89
CA PRO A 41 2.08 1.82 -4.56
C PRO A 41 1.85 1.37 -6.00
N ASP A 42 0.58 1.39 -6.43
CA ASP A 42 0.27 1.24 -7.84
C ASP A 42 0.98 2.34 -8.65
N PRO A 43 1.59 2.01 -9.79
CA PRO A 43 2.25 3.01 -10.60
C PRO A 43 1.22 3.98 -11.19
N ASP A 44 1.50 5.29 -11.14
CA ASP A 44 0.63 6.31 -11.71
C ASP A 44 0.67 6.27 -13.24
N PRO A 45 -0.41 5.87 -13.93
CA PRO A 45 -0.41 5.75 -15.38
C PRO A 45 -0.39 7.10 -16.11
N THR A 46 -0.64 8.20 -15.40
CA THR A 46 -0.62 9.57 -15.94
C THR A 46 0.74 10.25 -15.78
N SER A 47 1.67 9.61 -15.06
CA SER A 47 3.02 10.12 -14.89
C SER A 47 3.76 10.14 -16.23
N PRO A 48 4.48 11.24 -16.57
CA PRO A 48 5.32 11.28 -17.76
C PRO A 48 6.52 10.31 -17.69
N PHE A 49 6.76 9.69 -16.53
CA PHE A 49 7.79 8.67 -16.32
C PHE A 49 7.23 7.25 -16.25
N TYR A 50 5.93 7.05 -16.48
CA TYR A 50 5.33 5.72 -16.51
C TYR A 50 5.53 5.07 -17.87
N ILE A 51 6.42 4.08 -17.92
CA ILE A 51 6.65 3.21 -19.07
C ILE A 51 6.29 1.79 -18.64
N PRO A 52 5.10 1.26 -18.99
CA PRO A 52 4.62 -0.05 -18.55
C PRO A 52 5.61 -1.18 -18.81
N GLU A 53 6.31 -1.12 -19.94
CA GLU A 53 7.26 -2.13 -20.41
C GLU A 53 8.56 -2.14 -19.59
N GLU A 54 8.89 -1.02 -18.93
CA GLU A 54 10.03 -0.91 -18.02
C GLU A 54 9.68 -1.28 -16.57
N SER A 55 8.40 -1.56 -16.28
CA SER A 55 7.96 -2.00 -14.96
C SER A 55 8.49 -3.41 -14.67
N GLY A 56 9.37 -3.50 -13.67
CA GLY A 56 9.98 -4.74 -13.21
C GLY A 56 9.55 -5.09 -11.79
N SER A 57 9.82 -6.33 -11.36
CA SER A 57 9.63 -6.74 -9.97
C SER A 57 10.44 -5.80 -9.05
N GLY A 58 9.75 -5.12 -8.13
CA GLY A 58 10.41 -4.29 -7.13
C GLY A 58 11.41 -5.11 -6.31
N PRO A 59 12.44 -4.47 -5.73
CA PRO A 59 13.38 -5.16 -4.87
C PRO A 59 12.61 -5.80 -3.70
N ALA A 60 12.82 -7.10 -3.46
CA ALA A 60 12.03 -7.93 -2.55
C ALA A 60 11.85 -7.40 -1.10
N TYR A 61 12.57 -6.34 -0.68
CA TYR A 61 12.57 -5.83 0.69
C TYR A 61 12.90 -4.33 0.82
N GLY A 62 12.25 -3.44 0.08
CA GLY A 62 12.38 -1.97 0.29
C GLY A 62 13.81 -1.43 0.22
N ARG A 63 14.77 -2.24 -0.24
CA ARG A 63 16.14 -1.81 -0.47
C ARG A 63 16.08 -0.91 -1.69
N PRO A 64 16.73 0.28 -1.68
CA PRO A 64 16.88 1.05 -2.90
C PRO A 64 17.49 0.10 -3.93
N GLY A 65 16.75 -0.14 -5.02
CA GLY A 65 17.19 -1.02 -6.09
C GLY A 65 18.53 -0.48 -6.56
N LEU A 66 19.62 -1.14 -6.16
CA LEU A 66 20.95 -0.78 -6.63
C LEU A 66 20.94 -1.13 -8.11
N ARG A 67 20.63 -0.14 -8.96
CA ARG A 67 20.93 -0.23 -10.38
C ARG A 67 22.44 -0.37 -10.43
N VAL A 68 22.92 -1.60 -10.63
CA VAL A 68 24.34 -1.87 -10.82
C VAL A 68 24.72 -1.23 -12.14
N LEU A 69 25.08 0.06 -12.09
CA LEU A 69 25.77 0.73 -13.17
C LEU A 69 27.09 -0.04 -13.30
N ARG A 70 27.21 -0.79 -14.41
CA ARG A 70 28.41 -1.59 -14.68
C ARG A 70 29.62 -0.68 -14.49
N ARG A 71 30.46 -0.99 -13.51
CA ARG A 71 31.85 -0.51 -13.52
C ARG A 71 32.56 -1.30 -14.61
N SER A 72 32.54 -0.78 -15.82
CA SER A 72 33.54 -1.07 -16.84
C SER A 72 34.08 0.29 -17.26
N ALA A 73 35.06 0.81 -16.51
CA ALA A 73 36.50 0.56 -16.67
C ALA A 73 37.03 1.46 -17.79
N VAL A 74 38.11 2.18 -17.47
CA VAL A 74 38.96 2.95 -18.40
C VAL A 74 39.01 2.31 -19.79
#